data_AF-M0EUU9-F1
#
_entry.id   AF-M0EUU9-F1
#
_cell.length_a   1.000
_cell.length_b   1.000
_cell.length_c   1.000
_cell.angle_alpha   90.00
_cell.angle_beta   90.00
_cell.angle_gamma   90.00
#
_symmetry.space_group_name_H-M   'P 1'
#
loop_
_entity.id
_entity.type
_entity.pdbx_description
1 polymer ?
#
loop_
_entity_poly.entity_id
_entity_poly.type
_entity_poly.pdbx_seq_one_letter_code
_entity_poly.pdbx_strand_id
1 'polypeptide(L)'
;MMNCEKARVFGSALVLLQGVVTALFPQASVRLTKKMLGKNFDNASELEAKPAYIRQLRAIGVGMIAAGGTGLLLEDAEEPEAVVSELAGAEADDEE
;
A
#
# COMPACT_ATOMS: atom_id res chain seq x y z
N MET A 1 6.39 -28.08 2.44
CA MET A 1 5.98 -26.82 3.11
C MET A 1 7.02 -25.78 2.73
N MET A 2 6.72 -24.89 1.78
CA MET A 2 7.62 -23.79 1.46
C MET A 2 7.67 -22.91 2.72
N ASN A 3 8.84 -22.80 3.34
CA ASN A 3 9.06 -22.21 4.66
C ASN A 3 8.20 -20.96 4.88
N CYS A 4 7.18 -21.04 5.74
CA CYS A 4 6.19 -19.99 5.95
C CYS A 4 6.83 -18.64 6.29
N GLU A 5 7.96 -18.66 6.98
CA GLU A 5 8.79 -17.49 7.30
C GLU A 5 9.32 -16.80 6.04
N LYS A 6 9.92 -17.56 5.11
CA LYS A 6 10.38 -17.03 3.82
C LYS A 6 9.23 -16.48 2.99
N ALA A 7 8.04 -17.07 3.09
CA ALA A 7 6.85 -16.58 2.40
C ALA A 7 6.33 -15.27 2.98
N ARG A 8 6.42 -15.09 4.31
CA ARG A 8 6.05 -13.83 4.99
C ARG A 8 7.02 -12.70 4.66
N VAL A 9 8.33 -12.94 4.78
CA VAL A 9 9.37 -11.98 4.37
C VAL A 9 9.24 -11.59 2.90
N PHE A 10 9.03 -12.57 2.02
CA PHE A 10 8.82 -12.29 0.61
C PHE A 10 7.55 -11.48 0.36
N GLY A 11 6.46 -11.79 1.06
CA GLY A 11 5.21 -11.03 1.00
C GLY A 11 5.39 -9.58 1.47
N SER A 12 6.00 -9.39 2.63
CA SER A 12 6.30 -8.07 3.22
C SER A 12 7.18 -7.23 2.28
N ALA A 13 8.23 -7.84 1.70
CA ALA A 13 9.09 -7.20 0.71
C ALA A 13 8.35 -6.82 -0.59
N LEU A 14 7.49 -7.70 -1.10
CA LEU A 14 6.68 -7.41 -2.28
C LEU A 14 5.70 -6.25 -2.03
N VAL A 15 5.04 -6.24 -0.87
CA VAL A 15 4.11 -5.17 -0.49
C VAL A 15 4.85 -3.84 -0.35
N LEU A 16 6.02 -3.83 0.29
CA LEU A 16 6.87 -2.65 0.41
C LEU A 16 7.25 -2.11 -0.98
N LEU A 17 7.75 -2.98 -1.86
CA LEU A 17 8.16 -2.59 -3.21
C LEU A 17 6.98 -2.01 -4.01
N GLN A 18 5.83 -2.66 -3.96
CA GLN A 18 4.59 -2.20 -4.59
C GLN A 18 4.16 -0.82 -4.02
N GLY A 19 4.30 -0.64 -2.71
CA GLY A 19 4.07 0.62 -2.01
C GLY A 19 4.94 1.76 -2.54
N VAL A 20 6.26 1.54 -2.63
CA VAL A 20 7.22 2.53 -3.15
C VAL A 20 6.87 2.95 -4.57
N VAL A 21 6.62 1.98 -5.46
CA VAL A 21 6.26 2.25 -6.85
C VAL A 21 4.96 3.05 -6.92
N THR A 22 3.96 2.68 -6.13
CA THR A 22 2.64 3.35 -6.12
C THR A 22 2.72 4.77 -5.54
N ALA A 23 3.54 4.99 -4.51
CA ALA A 23 3.73 6.30 -3.88
C ALA A 23 4.47 7.29 -4.79
N LEU A 24 5.56 6.83 -5.44
CA LEU A 24 6.39 7.68 -6.29
C LEU A 24 5.81 7.85 -7.69
N PHE A 25 5.20 6.81 -8.25
CA PHE A 25 4.69 6.78 -9.63
C PHE A 25 3.20 6.44 -9.70
N PRO A 26 2.29 7.20 -9.04
CA PRO A 26 0.85 6.93 -9.08
C PRO A 26 0.26 7.00 -10.50
N GLN A 27 0.91 7.75 -11.40
CA GLN A 27 0.54 7.80 -12.82
C GLN A 27 0.75 6.48 -13.55
N ALA A 28 1.75 5.67 -13.15
CA ALA A 28 1.94 4.34 -13.70
C ALA A 28 0.78 3.41 -13.30
N SER A 29 0.34 3.50 -12.03
CA SER A 29 -0.84 2.77 -11.54
C SER A 29 -2.10 3.17 -12.30
N VAL A 30 -2.32 4.46 -12.55
CA VAL A 30 -3.45 4.92 -13.38
C VAL A 30 -3.39 4.36 -14.80
N ARG A 31 -2.22 4.39 -15.45
CA ARG A 31 -2.06 3.85 -16.81
C ARG A 31 -2.31 2.35 -16.87
N LEU A 32 -1.84 1.61 -15.86
CA LEU A 32 -2.10 0.18 -15.75
C LEU A 32 -3.59 -0.09 -15.58
N THR A 33 -4.26 0.62 -14.66
CA THR A 33 -5.71 0.51 -14.44
C THR A 33 -6.49 0.85 -15.70
N LYS A 34 -6.17 1.95 -16.40
CA LYS A 34 -6.75 2.28 -17.70
C LYS A 34 -6.58 1.16 -18.72
N LYS A 35 -5.39 0.56 -18.80
CA LYS A 35 -5.09 -0.51 -19.75
C LYS A 35 -5.87 -1.79 -19.43
N MET A 36 -6.06 -2.11 -18.14
CA MET A 36 -6.92 -3.23 -17.73
C MET A 36 -8.39 -2.96 -18.02
N LEU A 37 -8.85 -1.74 -17.76
CA LEU A 37 -10.23 -1.33 -18.02
C LEU A 37 -10.51 -1.28 -19.54
N GLY A 38 -9.54 -0.83 -20.32
CA GLY A 38 -9.61 -0.76 -21.80
C GLY A 38 -9.63 -2.10 -22.51
N LYS A 39 -9.31 -3.20 -21.81
CA LYS A 39 -9.56 -4.54 -22.35
C LYS A 39 -11.04 -4.91 -22.35
N ASN A 40 -11.85 -4.23 -21.54
CA ASN A 40 -13.27 -4.55 -21.34
C ASN A 40 -14.20 -3.40 -21.76
N PHE A 41 -13.68 -2.18 -21.96
CA PHE A 41 -14.45 -0.99 -22.27
C PHE A 41 -13.76 -0.14 -23.35
N ASP A 42 -14.49 0.24 -24.39
CA ASP A 42 -13.94 0.97 -25.54
C ASP A 42 -13.45 2.39 -25.20
N ASN A 43 -14.02 3.04 -24.17
CA ASN A 43 -13.71 4.43 -23.80
C ASN A 43 -12.69 4.57 -22.65
N ALA A 44 -12.05 3.50 -22.22
CA ALA A 44 -11.19 3.55 -21.04
C ALA A 44 -9.90 4.38 -21.23
N SER A 45 -9.47 4.55 -22.49
CA SER A 45 -8.32 5.40 -22.87
C SER A 45 -8.58 6.86 -22.51
N GLU A 46 -9.82 7.33 -22.63
CA GLU A 46 -10.25 8.71 -22.41
C GLU A 46 -10.38 9.10 -20.93
N LEU A 47 -10.35 8.13 -20.00
CA LEU A 47 -10.62 8.39 -18.58
C LEU A 47 -9.54 9.22 -17.89
N GLU A 48 -9.69 10.53 -17.71
CA GLU A 48 -8.68 11.28 -16.94
C GLU A 48 -8.76 11.02 -15.43
N ALA A 49 -7.62 10.67 -14.84
CA ALA A 49 -7.54 10.49 -13.40
C ALA A 49 -7.62 11.85 -12.70
N LYS A 50 -8.64 12.03 -11.86
CA LYS A 50 -8.79 13.22 -11.03
C LYS A 50 -7.57 13.40 -10.11
N PRO A 51 -7.11 14.64 -9.86
CA PRO A 51 -5.95 14.88 -8.99
C PRO A 51 -6.16 14.37 -7.56
N ALA A 52 -7.41 14.36 -7.07
CA ALA A 52 -7.76 13.75 -5.78
C ALA A 52 -7.47 12.23 -5.75
N TYR A 53 -7.77 11.52 -6.85
CA TYR A 53 -7.50 10.09 -6.97
C TYR A 53 -5.99 9.79 -7.01
N ILE A 54 -5.20 10.64 -7.66
CA ILE A 54 -3.73 10.54 -7.64
C ILE A 54 -3.18 10.68 -6.21
N ARG A 55 -3.73 11.62 -5.43
CA ARG A 55 -3.34 11.80 -4.02
C ARG A 55 -3.71 10.59 -3.18
N GLN A 56 -4.88 10.00 -3.40
CA GLN A 56 -5.30 8.76 -2.75
C GLN A 56 -4.37 7.60 -3.09
N LEU A 57 -4.01 7.42 -4.36
CA LEU A 57 -3.05 6.39 -4.77
C LEU A 57 -1.71 6.56 -4.06
N ARG A 58 -1.22 7.80 -3.90
CA ARG A 58 0.00 8.06 -3.12
C ARG A 58 -0.15 7.66 -1.66
N ALA A 59 -1.26 8.05 -1.01
CA ALA A 59 -1.52 7.71 0.38
C ALA A 59 -1.60 6.19 0.58
N ILE A 60 -2.27 5.47 -0.33
CA ILE A 60 -2.30 4.01 -0.34
C ILE A 60 -0.88 3.44 -0.50
N GLY A 61 -0.09 4.00 -1.41
CA GLY A 61 1.33 3.66 -1.58
C GLY A 61 2.12 3.80 -0.27
N VAL A 62 1.98 4.94 0.42
CA VAL A 62 2.63 5.19 1.72
C VAL A 62 2.16 4.19 2.78
N GLY A 63 0.86 3.87 2.84
CA GLY A 63 0.34 2.84 3.74
C GLY A 63 0.93 1.46 3.47
N MET A 64 1.10 1.08 2.20
CA MET A 64 1.77 -0.18 1.82
C MET A 64 3.26 -0.18 2.20
N ILE A 65 3.96 0.95 2.07
CA ILE A 65 5.35 1.08 2.54
C ILE A 65 5.42 0.89 4.05
N ALA A 66 4.53 1.55 4.79
CA ALA A 66 4.46 1.42 6.24
C ALA A 66 4.20 -0.04 6.65
N ALA A 67 3.17 -0.69 6.09
CA ALA A 67 2.82 -2.06 6.42
C ALA A 67 3.89 -3.09 6.01
N GLY A 68 4.45 -2.97 4.80
CA GLY A 68 5.52 -3.86 4.34
C GLY A 68 6.83 -3.65 5.11
N GLY A 69 7.15 -2.39 5.44
CA GLY A 69 8.32 -2.03 6.23
C GLY A 69 8.22 -2.52 7.66
N THR A 70 7.07 -2.31 8.33
CA THR A 70 6.85 -2.84 9.67
C THR A 70 6.83 -4.36 9.67
N GLY A 71 6.24 -5.00 8.66
CA GLY A 71 6.27 -6.46 8.50
C GLY A 71 7.70 -7.02 8.46
N LEU A 72 8.58 -6.42 7.64
CA LEU A 72 9.98 -6.82 7.56
C LEU A 72 10.76 -6.53 8.86
N LEU A 73 10.51 -5.39 9.51
CA LEU A 73 11.16 -5.05 10.78
C LEU A 73 10.75 -5.99 11.91
N LEU A 74 9.48 -6.41 11.98
CA LEU A 74 8.99 -7.34 12.99
C LEU A 74 9.49 -8.77 12.77
N GLU A 75 9.74 -9.16 11.52
CA GLU A 75 10.40 -10.43 11.18
C GLU A 75 11.90 -10.43 11.57
N ASP A 76 12.53 -9.25 11.63
CA ASP A 76 13.93 -9.07 12.09
C ASP A 76 14.01 -8.86 13.63
N ALA A 77 12.96 -8.31 14.23
CA ALA A 77 12.84 -7.96 15.64
C ALA A 77 12.09 -9.01 16.48
N GLU A 78 12.34 -10.30 16.26
CA GLU A 78 11.87 -11.37 17.14
C GLU A 78 12.59 -11.39 18.52
N GLU A 79 12.91 -10.19 19.05
CA GLU A 79 12.94 -9.80 20.47
C GLU A 79 12.29 -8.38 20.62
N PRO A 80 11.39 -8.13 21.59
CA PRO A 80 10.05 -7.64 21.27
C PRO A 80 9.67 -6.22 21.77
N GLU A 81 8.62 -5.67 21.13
CA GLU A 81 7.53 -4.79 21.65
C GLU A 81 7.83 -3.34 22.06
N ALA A 82 7.32 -2.36 21.28
CA ALA A 82 6.58 -1.17 21.76
C ALA A 82 6.49 -0.04 20.70
N VAL A 83 5.59 -0.10 19.70
CA VAL A 83 5.25 1.15 18.96
C VAL A 83 3.81 1.23 18.44
N VAL A 84 2.97 0.20 18.61
CA VAL A 84 1.63 0.21 17.97
C VAL A 84 0.56 0.91 18.83
N SER A 85 0.84 1.24 20.09
CA SER A 85 -0.18 1.80 20.99
C SER A 85 -0.50 3.29 20.77
N GLU A 86 0.22 4.03 19.92
CA GLU A 86 0.04 5.49 19.81
C GLU A 86 -0.83 5.94 18.61
N LEU A 87 -1.11 5.06 17.64
CA LEU A 87 -1.90 5.41 16.44
C LEU A 87 -3.37 4.97 16.50
N ALA A 88 -3.75 4.15 17.48
CA ALA A 88 -5.16 3.75 17.68
C ALA A 88 -5.94 4.70 18.60
N GLY A 89 -5.27 5.67 19.25
CA GLY A 89 -5.89 6.61 20.20
C GLY A 89 -6.42 7.91 19.60
N ALA A 90 -6.32 8.12 18.28
CA ALA A 90 -6.71 9.39 17.65
C ALA A 90 -8.15 9.44 17.11
N GLU A 91 -8.93 8.36 17.25
CA GLU A 91 -10.31 8.26 16.72
C GLU A 91 -11.31 7.91 17.84
N ALA A 92 -11.23 8.59 18.98
CA ALA A 92 -12.24 8.53 20.03
C ALA A 92 -12.34 9.86 20.78
N ASP A 93 -12.79 10.91 20.10
CA ASP A 93 -13.45 12.04 20.77
C ASP A 93 -14.33 12.78 19.76
N ASP A 94 -15.57 12.30 19.59
CA ASP A 94 -16.68 13.11 19.06
C ASP A 94 -18.00 12.45 19.51
N GLU A 95 -18.28 12.56 20.82
CA GLU A 95 -19.65 12.42 21.36
C GLU A 95 -19.89 13.48 22.44
N GLU A 96 -20.44 14.64 22.05
CA GLU A 96 -21.59 15.30 22.70
C GLU A 96 -22.25 16.37 21.81
#